data_AF-A0A2A2N1R5-F1
#
_entry.id   AF-A0A2A2N1R5-F1
#
_cell.length_a   1.000
_cell.length_b   1.000
_cell.length_c   1.000
_cell.angle_alpha   90.00
_cell.angle_beta   90.00
_cell.angle_gamma   90.00
#
_symmetry.space_group_name_H-M   'P 1'
#
loop_
_entity.id
_entity.type
_entity.pdbx_description
1 polymer ?
#
loop_
_entity_poly.entity_id
_entity_poly.type
_entity_poly.pdbx_seq_one_letter_code
_entity_poly.pdbx_strand_id
1 'polypeptide(L)'
;MKALKNPVALATLLVLQACSMQPQQSDADTPTTPPASLDKPETILPQTFMLRGEVVIGHESQYITPCGSDKQYWLQLSPQQIQRAVAITNEPYQTMYGEVIGHLNPPGVDGFSADFDANFVVEQVNFLTTENPHRCKQTNKPTRVFGNEPSWAASFEGNTLKFQQMGKSTQTLKIDSSKLQPRQRTYQLDDGELRMTENLCSDTMSNSLYGWKATLAHDDKTYQGCGMAANVDSTLEWVNTYVATSTQSQGFEVQMTLNSDHSATTKYSYSDGQPPLIERGYWQQLSPSQVQVLMTHHQQQRLMTERLFTREGNQLKAVKEKVGNLVYPIADGGLVLYPATVRHSGTEQPAAERNNDPIGAADVPSSAEFNSKVDAAVRNYFFINQTNPSNNQYRWLTYDLNGDGDEELLVQLDWCGSGGCTLLVFENYEKEWRFNSRMTLVQSPIMLGQQTSHGWRDLIFNVSGGGATPGQYVMQYTGVSYPINPSLAPKASKEQVSGVRLFSDGISPVRDGVRL
;
A
#
# COMPACT_ATOMS: atom_id res chain seq x y z
N MET A 1 -47.90 -19.94 -81.96
CA MET A 1 -48.10 -18.56 -82.46
C MET A 1 -48.00 -17.61 -81.28
N LYS A 2 -47.17 -16.55 -81.44
CA LYS A 2 -47.22 -15.20 -80.81
C LYS A 2 -47.48 -15.13 -79.29
N ALA A 3 -46.49 -14.74 -78.48
CA ALA A 3 -46.13 -13.35 -78.12
C ALA A 3 -47.18 -12.72 -77.16
N LEU A 4 -46.89 -12.02 -76.07
CA LEU A 4 -45.91 -10.96 -75.81
C LEU A 4 -45.68 -10.76 -74.29
N LYS A 5 -44.42 -10.45 -73.95
CA LYS A 5 -43.91 -9.37 -73.06
C LYS A 5 -44.39 -9.22 -71.59
N ASN A 6 -43.49 -9.63 -70.69
CA ASN A 6 -42.98 -8.95 -69.48
C ASN A 6 -43.18 -7.42 -69.35
N PRO A 7 -42.96 -6.77 -68.17
CA PRO A 7 -42.71 -7.31 -66.82
C PRO A 7 -43.42 -6.49 -65.67
N VAL A 8 -43.03 -6.80 -64.43
CA VAL A 8 -42.83 -5.89 -63.26
C VAL A 8 -43.79 -6.05 -62.07
N ALA A 9 -43.20 -6.69 -61.05
CA ALA A 9 -43.24 -6.43 -59.61
C ALA A 9 -44.56 -6.46 -58.84
N LEU A 10 -44.77 -7.56 -58.11
CA LEU A 10 -45.24 -7.49 -56.73
C LEU A 10 -44.30 -8.34 -55.85
N ALA A 11 -43.42 -7.65 -55.11
CA ALA A 11 -42.63 -8.22 -54.05
C ALA A 11 -43.46 -8.15 -52.75
N THR A 12 -43.94 -9.31 -52.29
CA THR A 12 -44.51 -9.48 -50.95
C THR A 12 -43.37 -9.68 -49.95
N LEU A 13 -43.15 -8.66 -49.11
CA LEU A 13 -42.22 -8.68 -47.98
C LEU A 13 -42.75 -9.63 -46.89
N LEU A 14 -42.09 -10.79 -46.75
CA LEU A 14 -42.13 -11.62 -45.55
C LEU A 14 -41.07 -11.08 -44.57
N VAL A 15 -41.52 -10.53 -43.45
CA VAL A 15 -40.65 -10.09 -42.35
C VAL A 15 -40.14 -11.33 -41.62
N LEU A 16 -38.90 -11.71 -41.88
CA LEU A 16 -38.13 -12.62 -41.03
C LEU A 16 -37.70 -11.85 -39.77
N GLN A 17 -38.27 -12.22 -38.62
CA GLN A 17 -37.70 -11.85 -37.32
C GLN A 17 -36.36 -12.57 -37.15
N ALA A 18 -35.26 -11.83 -37.37
CA ALA A 18 -33.94 -12.26 -36.98
C ALA A 18 -33.77 -11.96 -35.48
N CYS A 19 -33.65 -13.01 -34.67
CA CYS A 19 -33.11 -12.91 -33.32
C CYS A 19 -31.62 -12.54 -33.44
N SER A 20 -31.29 -11.25 -33.31
CA SER A 20 -29.93 -10.83 -33.03
C SER A 20 -29.61 -11.18 -31.57
N MET A 21 -29.07 -12.39 -31.35
CA MET A 21 -28.36 -12.70 -30.11
C MET A 21 -27.06 -11.89 -30.12
N GLN A 22 -27.13 -10.71 -29.53
CA GLN A 22 -25.96 -9.90 -29.22
C GLN A 22 -25.21 -10.65 -28.10
N PRO A 23 -23.88 -10.88 -28.22
CA PRO A 23 -23.12 -11.45 -27.12
C PRO A 23 -23.24 -10.47 -25.96
N GLN A 24 -23.82 -10.92 -24.85
CA GLN A 24 -23.65 -10.26 -23.57
C GLN A 24 -22.14 -10.11 -23.38
N GLN A 25 -21.66 -8.86 -23.45
CA GLN A 25 -20.42 -8.50 -22.80
C GLN A 25 -20.60 -8.91 -21.35
N SER A 26 -19.92 -9.99 -20.97
CA SER A 26 -19.68 -10.32 -19.59
C SER A 26 -18.85 -9.18 -19.03
N ASP A 27 -19.50 -8.18 -18.47
CA ASP A 27 -18.92 -7.48 -17.34
C ASP A 27 -18.55 -8.58 -16.36
N ALA A 28 -17.25 -8.75 -16.17
CA ALA A 28 -16.73 -9.62 -15.12
C ALA A 28 -17.17 -8.99 -13.80
N ASP A 29 -18.37 -9.35 -13.35
CA ASP A 29 -18.79 -9.21 -11.96
C ASP A 29 -17.73 -9.92 -11.14
N THR A 30 -16.78 -9.12 -10.66
CA THR A 30 -15.87 -9.54 -9.62
C THR A 30 -16.77 -9.66 -8.41
N PRO A 31 -17.01 -10.84 -7.82
CA PRO A 31 -17.82 -10.93 -6.63
C PRO A 31 -17.13 -10.09 -5.54
N THR A 32 -17.67 -8.90 -5.27
CA THR A 32 -17.21 -8.06 -4.17
C THR A 32 -17.71 -8.71 -2.89
N THR A 33 -16.96 -9.71 -2.41
CA THR A 33 -17.13 -10.23 -1.06
C THR A 33 -17.14 -9.03 -0.11
N PRO A 34 -18.15 -8.91 0.77
CA PRO A 34 -18.20 -7.80 1.71
C PRO A 34 -16.91 -7.75 2.54
N PRO A 35 -16.42 -6.55 2.92
CA PRO A 35 -15.22 -6.43 3.73
C PRO A 35 -15.37 -7.18 5.06
N ALA A 36 -14.27 -7.71 5.57
CA ALA A 36 -14.27 -8.41 6.85
C ALA A 36 -14.68 -7.47 7.97
N SER A 37 -15.33 -8.00 9.00
CA SER A 37 -15.81 -7.21 10.14
C SER A 37 -15.48 -7.88 11.47
N LEU A 38 -15.12 -7.06 12.46
CA LEU A 38 -14.94 -7.50 13.85
C LEU A 38 -16.22 -8.06 14.48
N ASP A 39 -17.40 -7.66 13.99
CA ASP A 39 -18.69 -8.21 14.46
C ASP A 39 -18.97 -9.62 13.93
N LYS A 40 -18.23 -10.04 12.89
CA LYS A 40 -18.36 -11.31 12.19
C LYS A 40 -16.98 -11.96 12.02
N PRO A 41 -16.38 -12.48 13.09
CA PRO A 41 -15.00 -12.97 13.08
C PRO A 41 -14.72 -14.04 12.01
N GLU A 42 -15.72 -14.81 11.61
CA GLU A 42 -15.64 -15.80 10.52
C GLU A 42 -15.33 -15.19 9.14
N THR A 43 -15.52 -13.88 8.99
CA THR A 43 -15.17 -13.14 7.76
C THR A 43 -13.71 -12.69 7.72
N ILE A 44 -13.00 -12.77 8.85
CA ILE A 44 -11.60 -12.39 8.95
C ILE A 44 -10.75 -13.58 8.49
N LEU A 45 -10.53 -13.64 7.18
CA LEU A 45 -9.76 -14.69 6.52
C LEU A 45 -8.46 -14.08 5.97
N PRO A 46 -7.33 -14.25 6.67
CA PRO A 46 -6.04 -13.75 6.18
C PRO A 46 -5.64 -14.34 4.83
N GLN A 47 -5.06 -13.51 3.98
CA GLN A 47 -4.38 -13.97 2.78
C GLN A 47 -2.99 -14.49 3.16
N THR A 48 -2.57 -15.55 2.49
CA THR A 48 -1.22 -16.06 2.67
C THR A 48 -0.18 -15.16 2.03
N PHE A 49 0.98 -15.08 2.66
CA PHE A 49 2.12 -14.31 2.19
C PHE A 49 3.41 -15.14 2.29
N MET A 50 4.43 -14.73 1.53
CA MET A 50 5.74 -15.36 1.50
C MET A 50 6.63 -14.77 2.60
N LEU A 51 7.08 -15.59 3.53
CA LEU A 51 8.06 -15.19 4.54
C LEU A 51 9.38 -15.94 4.30
N ARG A 52 10.48 -15.19 4.21
CA ARG A 52 11.83 -15.74 4.06
C ARG A 52 12.69 -15.37 5.25
N GLY A 53 13.52 -16.28 5.72
CA GLY A 53 14.25 -16.08 6.96
C GLY A 53 15.17 -17.22 7.34
N GLU A 54 15.81 -17.03 8.50
CA GLU A 54 16.53 -18.09 9.19
C GLU A 54 15.53 -18.94 9.98
N VAL A 55 15.55 -20.24 9.76
CA VAL A 55 14.61 -21.20 10.33
C VAL A 55 15.37 -22.15 11.25
N VAL A 56 14.84 -22.35 12.46
CA VAL A 56 15.31 -23.36 13.41
C VAL A 56 14.13 -24.25 13.76
N ILE A 57 14.33 -25.57 13.67
CA ILE A 57 13.32 -26.58 14.00
C ILE A 57 13.95 -27.59 14.96
N GLY A 58 13.34 -27.75 16.12
CA GLY A 58 13.69 -28.73 17.13
C GLY A 58 12.51 -28.99 18.06
N HIS A 59 12.72 -29.80 19.08
CA HIS A 59 11.64 -30.30 19.95
C HIS A 59 10.96 -29.17 20.76
N GLU A 60 11.74 -28.16 21.16
CA GLU A 60 11.27 -27.06 22.04
C GLU A 60 11.46 -25.68 21.40
N SER A 61 12.03 -25.63 20.19
CA SER A 61 12.33 -24.39 19.49
C SER A 61 12.01 -24.55 18.01
N GLN A 62 10.96 -23.87 17.57
CA GLN A 62 10.49 -23.92 16.19
C GLN A 62 10.10 -22.51 15.76
N TYR A 63 11.02 -21.79 15.11
CA TYR A 63 10.81 -20.39 14.75
C TYR A 63 11.43 -20.03 13.41
N ILE A 64 10.96 -18.91 12.88
CA ILE A 64 11.56 -18.20 11.76
C ILE A 64 11.91 -16.78 12.19
N THR A 65 13.16 -16.36 11.93
CA THR A 65 13.61 -14.97 12.00
C THR A 65 13.55 -14.40 10.58
N PRO A 66 12.60 -13.51 10.24
CA PRO A 66 12.52 -12.93 8.90
C PRO A 66 13.82 -12.25 8.50
N CYS A 67 14.16 -12.33 7.21
CA CYS A 67 15.37 -11.70 6.71
C CYS A 67 15.38 -10.18 6.98
N GLY A 68 16.41 -9.71 7.69
CA GLY A 68 16.57 -8.29 8.05
C GLY A 68 15.77 -7.85 9.28
N SER A 69 15.17 -8.78 10.01
CA SER A 69 14.39 -8.52 11.22
C SER A 69 15.12 -8.99 12.48
N ASP A 70 14.82 -8.35 13.61
CA ASP A 70 15.12 -8.82 14.97
C ASP A 70 13.96 -9.62 15.60
N LYS A 71 12.83 -9.71 14.88
CA LYS A 71 11.63 -10.44 15.30
C LYS A 71 11.74 -11.91 14.98
N GLN A 72 11.05 -12.69 15.78
CA GLN A 72 10.88 -14.10 15.57
C GLN A 72 9.40 -14.43 15.60
N TYR A 73 8.99 -15.36 14.74
CA TYR A 73 7.66 -15.96 14.78
C TYR A 73 7.78 -17.42 15.10
N TRP A 74 6.89 -17.90 15.97
CA TRP A 74 6.77 -19.33 16.21
C TRP A 74 6.24 -19.98 14.93
N LEU A 75 7.03 -20.87 14.36
CA LEU A 75 6.70 -21.49 13.08
C LEU A 75 5.79 -22.68 13.38
N GLN A 76 4.59 -22.73 12.80
CA GLN A 76 3.66 -23.85 12.97
C GLN A 76 3.61 -24.67 11.69
N LEU A 77 4.38 -25.76 11.68
CA LEU A 77 4.49 -26.72 10.58
C LEU A 77 3.58 -27.94 10.81
N SER A 78 3.11 -28.57 9.74
CA SER A 78 2.44 -29.86 9.80
C SER A 78 3.42 -31.00 10.14
N PRO A 79 2.96 -32.15 10.68
CA PRO A 79 3.85 -33.28 11.00
C PRO A 79 4.67 -33.76 9.79
N GLN A 80 4.09 -33.71 8.59
CA GLN A 80 4.80 -34.08 7.36
C GLN A 80 5.89 -33.06 7.01
N GLN A 81 5.63 -31.75 7.16
CA GLN A 81 6.62 -30.71 6.93
C GLN A 81 7.78 -30.81 7.94
N ILE A 82 7.49 -31.04 9.22
CA ILE A 82 8.51 -31.26 10.27
C ILE A 82 9.38 -32.45 9.92
N GLN A 83 8.77 -33.61 9.61
CA GLN A 83 9.51 -34.81 9.25
C GLN A 83 10.46 -34.58 8.06
N ARG A 84 10.01 -33.86 7.04
CA ARG A 84 10.82 -33.55 5.85
C ARG A 84 11.89 -32.50 6.10
N ALA A 85 11.60 -31.51 6.93
CA ALA A 85 12.57 -30.48 7.29
C ALA A 85 13.70 -31.05 8.18
N VAL A 86 13.37 -31.88 9.17
CA VAL A 86 14.38 -32.57 10.00
C VAL A 86 15.25 -33.50 9.16
N ALA A 87 14.69 -34.14 8.12
CA ALA A 87 15.44 -35.05 7.25
C ALA A 87 16.57 -34.38 6.43
N ILE A 88 16.58 -33.05 6.28
CA ILE A 88 17.66 -32.32 5.60
C ILE A 88 18.68 -31.68 6.57
N THR A 89 18.46 -31.84 7.89
CA THR A 89 19.37 -31.36 8.93
C THR A 89 20.35 -32.46 9.34
N ASN A 90 21.58 -32.07 9.70
CA ASN A 90 22.63 -32.99 10.15
C ASN A 90 22.92 -32.86 11.65
N GLU A 91 22.43 -31.81 12.30
CA GLU A 91 22.62 -31.53 13.72
C GLU A 91 21.31 -31.00 14.35
N PRO A 92 21.06 -31.27 15.64
CA PRO A 92 19.91 -30.70 16.35
C PRO A 92 19.94 -29.17 16.32
N TYR A 93 18.78 -28.54 16.10
CA TYR A 93 18.63 -27.08 16.06
C TYR A 93 19.51 -26.37 15.02
N GLN A 94 19.97 -27.09 13.99
CA GLN A 94 20.73 -26.50 12.90
C GLN A 94 19.93 -25.38 12.21
N THR A 95 20.53 -24.20 12.10
CA THR A 95 19.94 -23.07 11.37
C THR A 95 19.87 -23.38 9.87
N MET A 96 18.71 -23.13 9.30
CA MET A 96 18.43 -23.29 7.87
C MET A 96 18.03 -21.95 7.28
N TYR A 97 18.14 -21.82 5.96
CA TYR A 97 17.40 -20.77 5.24
C TYR A 97 16.07 -21.36 4.78
N GLY A 98 14.97 -20.66 5.07
CA GLY A 98 13.63 -21.07 4.68
C GLY A 98 12.85 -19.96 3.97
N GLU A 99 12.00 -20.39 3.04
CA GLU A 99 10.98 -19.62 2.36
C GLU A 99 9.66 -20.38 2.53
N VAL A 100 8.73 -19.79 3.26
CA VAL A 100 7.46 -20.41 3.65
C VAL A 100 6.30 -19.50 3.29
N ILE A 101 5.18 -20.10 2.93
CA ILE A 101 3.93 -19.41 2.60
C ILE A 101 2.90 -19.78 3.65
N GLY A 102 2.23 -18.78 4.20
CA GLY A 102 1.34 -18.98 5.32
C GLY A 102 0.69 -17.69 5.79
N HIS A 103 0.09 -17.74 6.97
CA HIS A 103 -0.57 -16.61 7.62
C HIS A 103 -0.19 -16.55 9.11
N LEU A 104 -0.48 -15.42 9.76
CA LEU A 104 -0.21 -15.21 11.17
C LEU A 104 -1.47 -15.47 12.01
N ASN A 105 -1.26 -16.06 13.18
CA ASN A 105 -2.27 -16.19 14.23
C ASN A 105 -1.72 -15.69 15.57
N PRO A 106 -2.60 -15.33 16.51
CA PRO A 106 -2.18 -15.02 17.87
C PRO A 106 -1.33 -16.13 18.50
N PRO A 107 -0.31 -15.78 19.30
CA PRO A 107 0.47 -16.73 20.08
C PRO A 107 -0.39 -17.40 21.15
N GLY A 108 -0.03 -18.62 21.57
CA GLY A 108 -0.70 -19.34 22.67
C GLY A 108 -0.59 -18.59 23.99
N VAL A 109 -1.54 -18.77 24.91
CA VAL A 109 -1.47 -18.15 26.25
C VAL A 109 -0.33 -18.75 27.07
N ASP A 110 -0.05 -20.03 26.85
CA ASP A 110 1.00 -20.83 27.47
C ASP A 110 1.78 -21.65 26.42
N GLY A 111 2.82 -22.37 26.88
CA GLY A 111 3.68 -23.19 26.04
C GLY A 111 4.75 -22.41 25.27
N PHE A 112 5.49 -23.10 24.40
CA PHE A 112 6.67 -22.54 23.72
C PHE A 112 6.36 -21.33 22.80
N SER A 113 5.13 -21.21 22.31
CA SER A 113 4.74 -20.07 21.46
C SER A 113 4.41 -18.79 22.24
N ALA A 114 4.26 -18.84 23.56
CA ALA A 114 3.70 -17.75 24.35
C ALA A 114 4.57 -16.48 24.39
N ASP A 115 5.88 -16.63 24.18
CA ASP A 115 6.85 -15.53 24.20
C ASP A 115 7.02 -14.85 22.82
N PHE A 116 6.34 -15.34 21.78
CA PHE A 116 6.41 -14.79 20.43
C PHE A 116 5.30 -13.78 20.19
N ASP A 117 5.54 -12.80 19.32
CA ASP A 117 4.51 -11.83 18.93
C ASP A 117 3.41 -12.46 18.06
N ALA A 118 3.71 -13.57 17.36
CA ALA A 118 2.73 -14.33 16.58
C ALA A 118 3.20 -15.76 16.25
N ASN A 119 2.23 -16.61 15.90
CA ASN A 119 2.42 -17.91 15.26
C ASN A 119 2.34 -17.74 13.73
N PHE A 120 3.35 -18.16 12.98
CA PHE A 120 3.28 -18.28 11.53
C PHE A 120 2.83 -19.69 11.14
N VAL A 121 1.58 -19.82 10.71
CA VAL A 121 1.01 -21.09 10.25
C VAL A 121 1.45 -21.36 8.82
N VAL A 122 2.31 -22.37 8.65
CA VAL A 122 2.89 -22.72 7.34
C VAL A 122 1.91 -23.58 6.56
N GLU A 123 1.31 -23.00 5.54
CA GLU A 123 0.48 -23.73 4.58
C GLU A 123 1.34 -24.46 3.55
N GLN A 124 2.43 -23.82 3.10
CA GLN A 124 3.33 -24.39 2.11
C GLN A 124 4.80 -24.02 2.40
N VAL A 125 5.70 -24.98 2.24
CA VAL A 125 7.15 -24.69 2.15
C VAL A 125 7.46 -24.37 0.69
N ASN A 126 8.04 -23.22 0.38
CA ASN A 126 8.51 -22.89 -0.96
C ASN A 126 9.92 -23.43 -1.19
N PHE A 127 10.80 -23.23 -0.22
CA PHE A 127 12.19 -23.67 -0.24
C PHE A 127 12.76 -23.75 1.18
N LEU A 128 13.57 -24.77 1.48
CA LEU A 128 14.30 -24.90 2.75
C LEU A 128 15.65 -25.53 2.47
N THR A 129 16.75 -25.02 3.05
CA THR A 129 18.10 -25.54 2.77
C THR A 129 19.07 -25.35 3.92
N THR A 130 19.99 -26.30 4.07
CA THR A 130 21.13 -26.20 5.03
C THR A 130 22.47 -25.90 4.35
N GLU A 131 22.56 -25.96 3.02
CA GLU A 131 23.84 -25.85 2.29
C GLU A 131 24.44 -24.45 2.27
N ASN A 132 23.61 -23.43 2.44
CA ASN A 132 24.05 -22.05 2.56
C ASN A 132 22.98 -21.28 3.34
N PRO A 133 23.03 -21.29 4.68
CA PRO A 133 21.98 -20.71 5.52
C PRO A 133 21.97 -19.17 5.47
N HIS A 134 23.09 -18.51 5.13
CA HIS A 134 23.18 -17.05 5.08
C HIS A 134 22.69 -16.45 3.75
N ARG A 135 21.50 -16.85 3.32
CA ARG A 135 20.87 -16.42 2.06
C ARG A 135 20.06 -15.13 2.16
N CYS A 136 19.85 -14.59 3.36
CA CYS A 136 19.03 -13.39 3.54
C CYS A 136 19.54 -12.15 2.78
N LYS A 137 20.84 -12.08 2.48
CA LYS A 137 21.45 -10.98 1.69
C LYS A 137 21.29 -11.15 0.17
N GLN A 138 20.75 -12.27 -0.31
CA GLN A 138 20.57 -12.52 -1.74
C GLN A 138 19.35 -11.75 -2.27
N THR A 139 19.46 -11.29 -3.51
CA THR A 139 18.33 -10.69 -4.23
C THR A 139 17.19 -11.70 -4.39
N ASN A 140 15.98 -11.18 -4.55
CA ASN A 140 14.82 -12.02 -4.83
C ASN A 140 15.07 -12.84 -6.10
N LYS A 141 14.63 -14.09 -6.08
CA LYS A 141 14.78 -15.05 -7.16
C LYS A 141 13.43 -15.24 -7.84
N PRO A 142 13.40 -15.30 -9.18
CA PRO A 142 12.19 -15.64 -9.89
C PRO A 142 11.79 -17.10 -9.63
N THR A 143 10.58 -17.45 -10.03
CA THR A 143 10.13 -18.84 -10.11
C THR A 143 11.16 -19.64 -10.92
N ARG A 144 11.54 -20.82 -10.42
CA ARG A 144 12.52 -21.69 -11.04
C ARG A 144 12.12 -23.15 -10.90
N VAL A 145 12.37 -23.93 -11.93
CA VAL A 145 12.18 -25.38 -11.99
C VAL A 145 13.46 -26.04 -12.51
N PHE A 146 13.71 -27.28 -12.12
CA PHE A 146 14.90 -28.03 -12.52
C PHE A 146 14.73 -29.52 -12.25
N GLY A 147 15.51 -30.35 -12.94
CA GLY A 147 15.59 -31.79 -12.69
C GLY A 147 16.92 -32.38 -13.14
N ASN A 148 17.21 -33.60 -12.70
CA ASN A 148 18.54 -34.21 -12.84
C ASN A 148 18.62 -35.29 -13.92
N GLU A 149 17.49 -35.89 -14.31
CA GLU A 149 17.46 -37.01 -15.28
C GLU A 149 16.36 -36.80 -16.34
N PRO A 150 16.70 -36.23 -17.53
CA PRO A 150 17.99 -35.59 -17.87
C PRO A 150 18.23 -34.30 -17.07
N SER A 151 19.45 -33.78 -17.04
CA SER A 151 19.73 -32.51 -16.35
C SER A 151 19.14 -31.31 -17.12
N TRP A 152 18.24 -30.58 -16.48
CA TRP A 152 17.59 -29.40 -17.02
C TRP A 152 17.28 -28.37 -15.94
N ALA A 153 17.21 -27.10 -16.33
CA ALA A 153 16.73 -26.02 -15.47
C ALA A 153 15.97 -24.99 -16.31
N ALA A 154 14.96 -24.37 -15.71
CA ALA A 154 14.23 -23.30 -16.33
C ALA A 154 13.89 -22.20 -15.30
N SER A 155 14.15 -20.94 -15.66
CA SER A 155 13.90 -19.78 -14.78
C SER A 155 13.02 -18.76 -15.48
N PHE A 156 12.09 -18.14 -14.74
CA PHE A 156 11.19 -17.14 -15.29
C PHE A 156 11.91 -15.79 -15.49
N GLU A 157 11.66 -15.14 -16.63
CA GLU A 157 12.10 -13.79 -16.93
C GLU A 157 10.97 -13.05 -17.67
N GLY A 158 10.21 -12.25 -16.92
CA GLY A 158 8.98 -11.63 -17.42
C GLY A 158 7.97 -12.69 -17.89
N ASN A 159 7.54 -12.57 -19.14
CA ASN A 159 6.61 -13.53 -19.78
C ASN A 159 7.32 -14.62 -20.59
N THR A 160 8.56 -14.95 -20.21
CA THR A 160 9.37 -15.99 -20.86
C THR A 160 10.02 -16.92 -19.83
N LEU A 161 10.36 -18.12 -20.28
CA LEU A 161 11.07 -19.13 -19.52
C LEU A 161 12.44 -19.38 -20.16
N LYS A 162 13.52 -19.05 -19.45
CA LYS A 162 14.89 -19.36 -19.86
C LYS A 162 15.18 -20.82 -19.55
N PHE A 163 15.08 -21.67 -20.56
CA PHE A 163 15.31 -23.11 -20.47
C PHE A 163 16.75 -23.48 -20.83
N GLN A 164 17.36 -24.31 -20.01
CA GLN A 164 18.75 -24.75 -20.17
C GLN A 164 18.85 -26.26 -19.98
N GLN A 165 19.60 -26.92 -20.86
CA GLN A 165 20.01 -28.31 -20.73
C GLN A 165 21.53 -28.40 -20.73
N MET A 166 22.05 -29.39 -20.00
CA MET A 166 23.49 -29.65 -19.99
C MET A 166 23.98 -29.95 -21.41
N GLY A 167 25.00 -29.22 -21.87
CA GLY A 167 25.60 -29.38 -23.20
C GLY A 167 24.84 -28.73 -24.37
N LYS A 168 23.77 -27.96 -24.11
CA LYS A 168 23.03 -27.22 -25.14
C LYS A 168 23.02 -25.71 -24.87
N SER A 169 22.73 -24.92 -25.91
CA SER A 169 22.47 -23.48 -25.78
C SER A 169 21.16 -23.22 -25.04
N THR A 170 21.12 -22.17 -24.22
CA THR A 170 19.90 -21.71 -23.53
C THR A 170 18.83 -21.31 -24.54
N GLN A 171 17.63 -21.86 -24.40
CA GLN A 171 16.44 -21.53 -25.18
C GLN A 171 15.55 -20.56 -24.38
N THR A 172 14.82 -19.70 -25.07
CA THR A 172 13.81 -18.82 -24.45
C THR A 172 12.45 -19.28 -24.92
N LEU A 173 11.65 -19.84 -24.02
CA LEU A 173 10.31 -20.33 -24.30
C LEU A 173 9.31 -19.24 -23.95
N LYS A 174 8.38 -18.95 -24.85
CA LYS A 174 7.38 -17.90 -24.61
C LYS A 174 6.22 -18.48 -23.81
N ILE A 175 5.72 -17.72 -22.83
CA ILE A 175 4.51 -18.09 -22.09
C ILE A 175 3.32 -17.40 -22.76
N ASP A 176 2.39 -18.18 -23.29
CA ASP A 176 1.20 -17.64 -23.96
C ASP A 176 0.05 -17.38 -22.97
N SER A 177 -0.09 -18.22 -21.95
CA SER A 177 -1.07 -17.99 -20.88
C SER A 177 -0.68 -18.70 -19.58
N SER A 178 -1.27 -18.27 -18.47
CA SER A 178 -1.07 -18.89 -17.16
C SER A 178 -2.38 -19.11 -16.42
N LYS A 179 -2.47 -20.23 -15.72
CA LYS A 179 -3.53 -20.54 -14.76
C LYS A 179 -2.90 -20.79 -13.39
N LEU A 180 -3.07 -19.84 -12.48
CA LEU A 180 -2.50 -19.89 -11.13
C LEU A 180 -3.57 -20.28 -10.12
N GLN A 181 -3.41 -21.44 -9.49
CA GLN A 181 -4.23 -21.90 -8.37
C GLN A 181 -3.33 -22.15 -7.16
N PRO A 182 -3.86 -22.13 -5.92
CA PRO A 182 -3.05 -22.29 -4.71
C PRO A 182 -2.14 -23.53 -4.74
N ARG A 183 -2.67 -24.68 -5.16
CA ARG A 183 -1.97 -25.97 -5.16
C ARG A 183 -1.42 -26.40 -6.53
N GLN A 184 -1.68 -25.63 -7.58
CA GLN A 184 -1.26 -25.95 -8.94
C GLN A 184 -1.09 -24.70 -9.80
N ARG A 185 0.03 -24.59 -10.50
CA ARG A 185 0.31 -23.53 -11.46
C ARG A 185 0.58 -24.16 -12.82
N THR A 186 -0.14 -23.71 -13.85
CA THR A 186 0.03 -24.20 -15.22
C THR A 186 0.35 -23.02 -16.13
N TYR A 187 1.38 -23.15 -16.95
CA TYR A 187 1.81 -22.15 -17.93
C TYR A 187 1.82 -22.81 -19.29
N GLN A 188 1.03 -22.27 -20.23
CA GLN A 188 1.05 -22.73 -21.61
C GLN A 188 2.18 -22.06 -22.37
N LEU A 189 2.96 -22.88 -23.06
CA LEU A 189 4.08 -22.49 -23.91
C LEU A 189 3.66 -22.61 -25.38
N ASP A 190 4.46 -22.05 -26.27
CA ASP A 190 4.25 -22.14 -27.72
C ASP A 190 4.30 -23.59 -28.25
N ASP A 191 5.05 -24.46 -27.57
CA ASP A 191 5.23 -25.86 -27.98
C ASP A 191 4.97 -26.88 -26.85
N GLY A 192 4.29 -26.47 -25.77
CA GLY A 192 4.01 -27.37 -24.65
C GLY A 192 3.43 -26.70 -23.40
N GLU A 193 3.73 -27.27 -22.23
CA GLU A 193 3.15 -26.86 -20.95
C GLU A 193 4.18 -27.01 -19.82
N LEU A 194 4.30 -25.99 -18.95
CA LEU A 194 4.90 -26.15 -17.63
C LEU A 194 3.80 -26.28 -16.58
N ARG A 195 3.77 -27.40 -15.87
CA ARG A 195 2.89 -27.63 -14.71
C ARG A 195 3.71 -27.77 -13.44
N MET A 196 3.37 -26.97 -12.44
CA MET A 196 3.90 -27.05 -11.08
C MET A 196 2.77 -27.48 -10.15
N THR A 197 2.94 -28.59 -9.44
CA THR A 197 1.98 -29.09 -8.45
C THR A 197 2.62 -29.03 -7.08
N GLU A 198 1.89 -28.47 -6.10
CA GLU A 198 2.34 -28.38 -4.71
C GLU A 198 2.58 -29.79 -4.16
N ASN A 199 3.85 -30.10 -3.93
CA ASN A 199 4.29 -31.35 -3.32
C ASN A 199 5.77 -31.20 -2.99
N LEU A 200 6.14 -31.53 -1.75
CA LEU A 200 7.53 -31.46 -1.32
C LEU A 200 8.41 -32.34 -2.21
N CYS A 201 9.45 -31.72 -2.74
CA CYS A 201 10.39 -32.30 -3.69
C CYS A 201 11.81 -32.07 -3.16
N SER A 202 12.66 -33.09 -3.25
CA SER A 202 14.09 -32.97 -2.94
C SER A 202 14.84 -33.76 -3.99
N ASP A 203 16.03 -33.32 -4.36
CA ASP A 203 16.97 -34.25 -4.97
C ASP A 203 17.69 -35.01 -3.84
N THR A 204 18.18 -36.22 -4.13
CA THR A 204 18.82 -37.08 -3.12
C THR A 204 20.25 -36.62 -2.76
N MET A 205 20.73 -35.55 -3.39
CA MET A 205 22.13 -35.12 -3.35
C MET A 205 22.31 -33.75 -2.67
N SER A 206 21.22 -33.03 -2.43
CA SER A 206 21.20 -31.73 -1.79
C SER A 206 20.47 -31.78 -0.46
N ASN A 207 20.98 -31.04 0.52
CA ASN A 207 20.28 -30.81 1.78
C ASN A 207 19.26 -29.69 1.61
N SER A 208 18.37 -29.85 0.62
CA SER A 208 17.39 -28.86 0.21
C SER A 208 16.02 -29.47 -0.10
N LEU A 209 14.98 -28.77 0.32
CA LEU A 209 13.58 -29.11 0.12
C LEU A 209 12.93 -28.00 -0.72
N TYR A 210 12.18 -28.41 -1.73
CA TYR A 210 11.50 -27.53 -2.69
C TYR A 210 10.00 -27.77 -2.63
N GLY A 211 9.21 -26.71 -2.72
CA GLY A 211 7.76 -26.73 -2.51
C GLY A 211 6.94 -27.34 -3.64
N TRP A 212 7.53 -27.48 -4.82
CA TRP A 212 6.82 -27.86 -6.03
C TRP A 212 7.47 -29.06 -6.71
N LYS A 213 6.63 -29.95 -7.24
CA LYS A 213 7.00 -30.84 -8.33
C LYS A 213 6.70 -30.17 -9.66
N ALA A 214 7.64 -30.22 -10.57
CA ALA A 214 7.55 -29.59 -11.88
C ALA A 214 7.53 -30.65 -13.00
N THR A 215 6.61 -30.49 -13.94
CA THR A 215 6.55 -31.22 -15.20
C THR A 215 6.59 -30.22 -16.34
N LEU A 216 7.61 -30.27 -17.19
CA LEU A 216 7.72 -29.45 -18.39
C LEU A 216 7.59 -30.34 -19.63
N ALA A 217 6.60 -30.08 -20.47
CA ALA A 217 6.52 -30.61 -21.83
C ALA A 217 7.08 -29.56 -22.80
N HIS A 218 8.09 -29.93 -23.59
CA HIS A 218 8.79 -29.07 -24.56
C HIS A 218 9.55 -29.93 -25.57
N ASP A 219 9.53 -29.59 -26.87
CA ASP A 219 10.18 -30.36 -27.95
C ASP A 219 9.84 -31.88 -27.93
N ASP A 220 8.56 -32.24 -27.84
CA ASP A 220 8.07 -33.64 -27.72
C ASP A 220 8.67 -34.46 -26.57
N LYS A 221 9.28 -33.79 -25.58
CA LYS A 221 9.89 -34.40 -24.40
C LYS A 221 9.19 -33.92 -23.14
N THR A 222 9.17 -34.81 -22.15
CA THR A 222 8.68 -34.49 -20.80
C THR A 222 9.85 -34.50 -19.83
N TYR A 223 10.01 -33.38 -19.12
CA TYR A 223 11.00 -33.19 -18.08
C TYR A 223 10.30 -33.18 -16.73
N GLN A 224 10.83 -33.93 -15.77
CA GLN A 224 10.34 -33.98 -14.40
C GLN A 224 11.39 -33.43 -13.45
N GLY A 225 10.94 -32.82 -12.35
CA GLY A 225 11.85 -32.29 -11.35
C GLY A 225 11.17 -31.52 -10.23
N CYS A 226 11.95 -30.68 -9.57
CA CYS A 226 11.52 -29.83 -8.47
C CYS A 226 11.35 -28.37 -8.93
N GLY A 227 10.68 -27.57 -8.11
CA GLY A 227 10.54 -26.15 -8.36
C GLY A 227 10.26 -25.33 -7.10
N MET A 228 10.45 -24.03 -7.25
CA MET A 228 10.14 -23.00 -6.27
C MET A 228 9.45 -21.84 -6.98
N ALA A 229 8.44 -21.27 -6.33
CA ALA A 229 7.85 -20.00 -6.76
C ALA A 229 8.81 -18.85 -6.44
N ALA A 230 8.61 -17.71 -7.11
CA ALA A 230 9.34 -16.48 -6.79
C ALA A 230 9.20 -16.15 -5.29
N ASN A 231 10.31 -15.79 -4.67
CA ASN A 231 10.37 -15.55 -3.22
C ASN A 231 10.04 -14.09 -2.86
N VAL A 232 8.93 -13.60 -3.40
CA VAL A 232 8.44 -12.24 -3.23
C VAL A 232 7.15 -12.29 -2.42
N ASP A 233 7.06 -11.41 -1.43
CA ASP A 233 5.83 -11.15 -0.71
C ASP A 233 5.04 -10.04 -1.41
N SER A 234 3.85 -10.39 -1.90
CA SER A 234 2.96 -9.47 -2.60
C SER A 234 2.23 -8.50 -1.68
N THR A 235 2.27 -8.70 -0.36
CA THR A 235 1.54 -7.88 0.62
C THR A 235 2.38 -6.71 1.15
N LEU A 236 3.66 -6.62 0.78
CA LEU A 236 4.57 -5.56 1.24
C LEU A 236 4.15 -4.14 0.80
N GLU A 237 3.15 -4.01 -0.08
CA GLU A 237 2.56 -2.71 -0.42
C GLU A 237 1.90 -2.00 0.79
N TRP A 238 1.61 -2.72 1.87
CA TRP A 238 1.09 -2.13 3.12
C TRP A 238 2.19 -1.60 4.02
N VAL A 239 3.46 -1.95 3.78
CA VAL A 239 4.60 -1.53 4.59
C VAL A 239 4.76 -0.01 4.51
N ASN A 240 4.54 0.63 5.64
CA ASN A 240 4.71 2.07 5.80
C ASN A 240 4.63 2.40 7.28
N THR A 241 5.03 3.61 7.62
CA THR A 241 4.53 4.26 8.83
C THR A 241 3.29 5.04 8.45
N TYR A 242 2.26 5.04 9.29
CA TYR A 242 1.00 5.75 9.13
C TYR A 242 0.73 6.58 10.38
N VAL A 243 0.18 7.77 10.22
CA VAL A 243 0.08 8.75 11.30
C VAL A 243 -1.28 9.43 11.34
N ALA A 244 -1.76 9.75 12.53
CA ALA A 244 -2.94 10.57 12.76
C ALA A 244 -2.67 11.57 13.89
N THR A 245 -3.16 12.78 13.74
CA THR A 245 -3.21 13.78 14.81
C THR A 245 -4.67 14.01 15.19
N SER A 246 -4.97 14.07 16.49
CA SER A 246 -6.35 14.34 16.91
C SER A 246 -6.76 15.77 16.53
N THR A 247 -7.96 15.91 15.96
CA THR A 247 -8.59 17.22 15.71
C THR A 247 -9.25 17.81 16.95
N GLN A 248 -9.36 17.04 18.04
CA GLN A 248 -10.03 17.46 19.28
C GLN A 248 -9.04 17.66 20.43
N SER A 249 -7.99 16.84 20.49
CA SER A 249 -6.96 16.88 21.52
C SER A 249 -5.67 17.39 20.92
N GLN A 250 -5.41 18.69 21.07
CA GLN A 250 -4.15 19.29 20.62
C GLN A 250 -2.96 18.55 21.24
N GLY A 251 -2.01 18.15 20.40
CA GLY A 251 -0.80 17.47 20.83
C GLY A 251 -0.92 15.97 21.08
N PHE A 252 -2.01 15.33 20.67
CA PHE A 252 -2.10 13.87 20.59
C PHE A 252 -1.81 13.37 19.18
N GLU A 253 -0.87 12.44 19.07
CA GLU A 253 -0.49 11.76 17.83
C GLU A 253 -0.55 10.24 17.97
N VAL A 254 -1.04 9.57 16.93
CA VAL A 254 -0.96 8.13 16.74
C VAL A 254 -0.04 7.85 15.56
N GLN A 255 0.98 7.02 15.76
CA GLN A 255 1.89 6.55 14.72
C GLN A 255 1.84 5.02 14.68
N MET A 256 1.37 4.44 13.58
CA MET A 256 1.34 3.01 13.32
C MET A 256 2.38 2.64 12.27
N THR A 257 3.37 1.82 12.60
CA THR A 257 4.33 1.28 11.64
C THR A 257 3.99 -0.17 11.32
N LEU A 258 3.80 -0.46 10.02
CA LEU A 258 3.70 -1.79 9.46
C LEU A 258 5.06 -2.13 8.81
N ASN A 259 5.83 -3.04 9.40
CA ASN A 259 7.17 -3.38 8.96
C ASN A 259 7.15 -4.51 7.91
N SER A 260 8.19 -4.60 7.08
CA SER A 260 8.32 -5.63 6.03
C SER A 260 8.51 -7.05 6.55
N ASP A 261 8.70 -7.21 7.86
CA ASP A 261 8.74 -8.50 8.54
C ASP A 261 7.37 -8.93 9.08
N HIS A 262 6.30 -8.21 8.74
CA HIS A 262 4.94 -8.38 9.27
C HIS A 262 4.75 -7.99 10.74
N SER A 263 5.75 -7.42 11.40
CA SER A 263 5.55 -6.81 12.72
C SER A 263 4.83 -5.47 12.60
N ALA A 264 4.00 -5.17 13.59
CA ALA A 264 3.28 -3.91 13.70
C ALA A 264 3.61 -3.24 15.02
N THR A 265 3.70 -1.91 15.01
CA THR A 265 3.87 -1.10 16.21
C THR A 265 2.96 0.11 16.14
N THR A 266 2.16 0.37 17.17
CA THR A 266 1.40 1.63 17.30
C THR A 266 1.91 2.41 18.49
N LYS A 267 2.31 3.65 18.27
CA LYS A 267 2.81 4.59 19.25
C LYS A 267 1.82 5.72 19.43
N TYR A 268 1.44 6.00 20.66
CA TYR A 268 0.59 7.14 21.03
C TYR A 268 1.45 8.15 21.79
N SER A 269 1.52 9.37 21.26
CA SER A 269 2.33 10.46 21.78
C SER A 269 1.44 11.60 22.24
N TYR A 270 1.80 12.19 23.39
CA TYR A 270 1.10 13.32 24.00
C TYR A 270 2.06 14.51 24.14
N SER A 271 1.60 15.72 23.92
CA SER A 271 2.40 16.95 24.00
C SER A 271 2.68 17.42 25.42
N ASP A 272 2.13 16.73 26.42
CA ASP A 272 2.30 17.03 27.85
C ASP A 272 3.63 16.49 28.42
N GLY A 273 4.47 15.90 27.58
CA GLY A 273 5.78 15.37 27.95
C GLY A 273 5.72 13.98 28.60
N GLN A 274 4.54 13.33 28.66
CA GLN A 274 4.45 11.95 29.11
C GLN A 274 5.15 11.00 28.12
N PRO A 275 5.75 9.90 28.62
CA PRO A 275 6.34 8.90 27.74
C PRO A 275 5.27 8.30 26.83
N PRO A 276 5.61 8.05 25.55
CA PRO A 276 4.65 7.53 24.60
C PRO A 276 4.21 6.13 24.98
N LEU A 277 2.93 5.85 24.75
CA LEU A 277 2.39 4.51 24.88
C LEU A 277 2.71 3.71 23.61
N ILE A 278 3.21 2.49 23.76
CA ILE A 278 3.62 1.64 22.63
C ILE A 278 2.88 0.31 22.69
N GLU A 279 2.17 0.00 21.61
CA GLU A 279 1.60 -1.29 21.29
C GLU A 279 2.49 -2.02 20.27
N ARG A 280 2.67 -3.34 20.44
CA ARG A 280 3.43 -4.19 19.52
C ARG A 280 2.61 -5.43 19.17
N GLY A 281 2.78 -5.90 17.93
CA GLY A 281 2.18 -7.13 17.44
C GLY A 281 2.51 -7.34 15.97
N TYR A 282 1.51 -7.66 15.17
CA TYR A 282 1.70 -7.99 13.76
C TYR A 282 0.58 -7.46 12.86
N TRP A 283 0.81 -7.52 11.55
CA TRP A 283 -0.18 -7.19 10.54
C TRP A 283 -0.22 -8.24 9.42
N GLN A 284 -1.39 -8.37 8.79
CA GLN A 284 -1.56 -9.22 7.61
C GLN A 284 -2.71 -8.75 6.73
N GLN A 285 -2.58 -8.96 5.43
CA GLN A 285 -3.60 -8.57 4.44
C GLN A 285 -4.82 -9.51 4.51
N LEU A 286 -6.03 -8.94 4.50
CA LEU A 286 -7.28 -9.69 4.33
C LEU A 286 -7.79 -9.60 2.89
N SER A 287 -7.62 -8.44 2.27
CA SER A 287 -7.93 -8.18 0.87
C SER A 287 -7.06 -7.04 0.34
N PRO A 288 -7.02 -6.77 -0.98
CA PRO A 288 -6.30 -5.61 -1.52
C PRO A 288 -6.71 -4.25 -0.92
N SER A 289 -7.89 -4.18 -0.29
CA SER A 289 -8.41 -2.96 0.34
C SER A 289 -8.47 -3.04 1.87
N GLN A 290 -8.07 -4.15 2.50
CA GLN A 290 -8.21 -4.32 3.95
C GLN A 290 -7.02 -5.04 4.58
N VAL A 291 -6.50 -4.47 5.66
CA VAL A 291 -5.41 -5.03 6.48
C VAL A 291 -5.89 -5.24 7.91
N GLN A 292 -5.54 -6.39 8.47
CA GLN A 292 -5.72 -6.68 9.89
C GLN A 292 -4.44 -6.26 10.62
N VAL A 293 -4.61 -5.50 11.71
CA VAL A 293 -3.53 -5.16 12.63
C VAL A 293 -3.93 -5.68 14.00
N LEU A 294 -3.10 -6.57 14.54
CA LEU A 294 -3.34 -7.19 15.83
C LEU A 294 -2.15 -6.91 16.75
N MET A 295 -2.40 -6.24 17.86
CA MET A 295 -1.40 -5.97 18.90
C MET A 295 -1.53 -7.01 19.99
N THR A 296 -0.41 -7.57 20.41
CA THR A 296 -0.31 -8.60 21.44
C THR A 296 0.22 -8.04 22.76
N HIS A 297 0.95 -6.93 22.69
CA HIS A 297 1.57 -6.26 23.82
C HIS A 297 1.21 -4.78 23.86
N HIS A 298 0.89 -4.29 25.06
CA HIS A 298 0.68 -2.89 25.37
C HIS A 298 1.65 -2.53 26.50
N GLN A 299 2.69 -1.74 26.17
CA GLN A 299 3.89 -1.58 26.99
C GLN A 299 4.57 -2.94 27.29
N GLN A 300 4.59 -3.34 28.56
CA GLN A 300 5.13 -4.62 29.05
C GLN A 300 4.01 -5.62 29.43
N GLN A 301 2.76 -5.27 29.16
CA GLN A 301 1.60 -6.11 29.49
C GLN A 301 1.04 -6.77 28.24
N ARG A 302 0.65 -8.04 28.37
CA ARG A 302 -0.02 -8.76 27.30
C ARG A 302 -1.48 -8.32 27.23
N LEU A 303 -1.84 -7.66 26.13
CA LEU A 303 -3.20 -7.19 25.87
C LEU A 303 -3.46 -7.32 24.37
N MET A 304 -4.40 -8.20 24.04
CA MET A 304 -4.79 -8.44 22.66
C MET A 304 -5.76 -7.34 22.21
N THR A 305 -5.33 -6.53 21.24
CA THR A 305 -6.20 -5.58 20.53
C THR A 305 -6.16 -5.84 19.04
N GLU A 306 -7.31 -5.72 18.39
CA GLU A 306 -7.46 -6.04 16.97
C GLU A 306 -8.22 -4.90 16.27
N ARG A 307 -7.66 -4.42 15.16
CA ARG A 307 -8.24 -3.36 14.32
C ARG A 307 -8.20 -3.81 12.87
N LEU A 308 -9.31 -3.60 12.16
CA LEU A 308 -9.37 -3.82 10.71
C LEU A 308 -9.35 -2.46 10.03
N PHE A 309 -8.27 -2.19 9.30
CA PHE A 309 -8.12 -0.96 8.54
C PHE A 309 -8.55 -1.18 7.10
N THR A 310 -9.44 -0.33 6.61
CA THR A 310 -9.83 -0.27 5.20
C THR A 310 -9.04 0.86 4.53
N ARG A 311 -8.46 0.57 3.37
CA ARG A 311 -7.80 1.56 2.52
C ARG A 311 -8.86 2.38 1.79
N GLU A 312 -8.91 3.68 2.06
CA GLU A 312 -9.79 4.64 1.39
C GLU A 312 -8.90 5.67 0.67
N GLY A 313 -8.55 5.45 -0.60
CA GLY A 313 -7.51 6.25 -1.26
C GLY A 313 -6.15 6.05 -0.57
N ASN A 314 -5.51 7.14 -0.11
CA ASN A 314 -4.22 7.08 0.58
C ASN A 314 -4.32 6.97 2.10
N GLN A 315 -5.52 6.89 2.69
CA GLN A 315 -5.69 6.77 4.14
C GLN A 315 -6.09 5.35 4.55
N LEU A 316 -5.73 4.99 5.77
CA LEU A 316 -6.20 3.79 6.43
C LEU A 316 -7.25 4.17 7.48
N LYS A 317 -8.44 3.58 7.40
CA LYS A 317 -9.52 3.87 8.34
C LYS A 317 -9.96 2.62 9.10
N ALA A 318 -10.01 2.72 10.42
CA ALA A 318 -10.66 1.75 11.28
C ALA A 318 -11.78 2.44 12.07
N VAL A 319 -12.99 1.87 12.06
CA VAL A 319 -14.15 2.43 12.78
C VAL A 319 -14.45 1.71 14.09
N LYS A 320 -13.83 0.54 14.29
CA LYS A 320 -14.01 -0.31 15.45
C LYS A 320 -12.66 -0.91 15.85
N GLU A 321 -12.55 -1.22 17.12
CA GLU A 321 -11.47 -2.03 17.67
C GLU A 321 -12.06 -3.14 18.55
N LYS A 322 -11.33 -4.24 18.68
CA LYS A 322 -11.66 -5.32 19.58
C LYS A 322 -10.59 -5.43 20.64
N VAL A 323 -10.99 -5.43 21.90
CA VAL A 323 -10.11 -5.59 23.06
C VAL A 323 -10.54 -6.83 23.82
N GLY A 324 -9.68 -7.85 23.85
CA GLY A 324 -10.08 -9.19 24.27
C GLY A 324 -11.22 -9.74 23.40
N ASN A 325 -12.39 -9.97 24.00
CA ASN A 325 -13.58 -10.48 23.30
C ASN A 325 -14.64 -9.42 23.00
N LEU A 326 -14.41 -8.17 23.36
CA LEU A 326 -15.39 -7.09 23.23
C LEU A 326 -15.02 -6.17 22.07
N VAL A 327 -16.00 -5.85 21.24
CA VAL A 327 -15.86 -4.96 20.08
C VAL A 327 -16.43 -3.59 20.44
N TYR A 328 -15.65 -2.54 20.22
CA TYR A 328 -15.98 -1.16 20.54
C TYR A 328 -15.94 -0.29 19.27
N PRO A 329 -16.86 0.68 19.11
CA PRO A 329 -16.66 1.74 18.14
C PRO A 329 -15.49 2.63 18.57
N ILE A 330 -14.65 3.01 17.63
CA ILE A 330 -13.64 4.05 17.84
C ILE A 330 -14.36 5.41 17.79
N ALA A 331 -14.01 6.32 18.68
CA ALA A 331 -14.62 7.64 18.79
C ALA A 331 -14.56 8.45 17.47
N ASP A 332 -15.45 9.43 17.33
CA ASP A 332 -15.46 10.42 16.24
C ASP A 332 -15.51 9.85 14.81
N GLY A 333 -16.10 8.67 14.67
CA GLY A 333 -16.26 8.02 13.36
C GLY A 333 -15.05 7.21 12.91
N GLY A 334 -14.04 7.02 13.77
CA GLY A 334 -12.94 6.11 13.56
C GLY A 334 -11.55 6.73 13.68
N LEU A 335 -10.54 5.86 13.62
CA LEU A 335 -9.14 6.22 13.47
C LEU A 335 -8.80 6.27 11.97
N VAL A 336 -8.40 7.44 11.48
CA VAL A 336 -7.94 7.65 10.09
C VAL A 336 -6.46 7.98 10.11
N LEU A 337 -5.62 7.13 9.52
CA LEU A 337 -4.17 7.26 9.46
C LEU A 337 -3.69 7.55 8.03
N TYR A 338 -2.64 8.35 7.90
CA TYR A 338 -2.02 8.76 6.64
C TYR A 338 -0.57 8.28 6.53
N PRO A 339 -0.06 7.83 5.38
CA PRO A 339 1.32 7.40 5.21
C PRO A 339 2.33 8.48 5.60
N ALA A 340 3.30 8.14 6.43
CA ALA A 340 4.42 8.99 6.84
C ALA A 340 5.49 9.11 5.75
N THR A 341 5.40 8.41 4.63
CA THR A 341 6.17 8.78 3.42
C THR A 341 5.70 10.12 2.82
N VAL A 342 4.49 10.56 3.17
CA VAL A 342 4.06 11.96 3.06
C VAL A 342 4.77 12.86 4.10
N ARG A 343 5.33 12.29 5.18
CA ARG A 343 6.20 12.98 6.18
C ARG A 343 7.71 12.93 5.86
N HIS A 344 8.24 11.88 5.20
CA HIS A 344 9.69 11.70 4.97
C HIS A 344 10.21 12.21 3.62
N SER A 345 9.36 12.91 2.86
CA SER A 345 9.84 13.97 1.96
C SER A 345 10.21 15.25 2.74
N GLY A 346 10.08 15.24 4.07
CA GLY A 346 10.83 16.12 4.96
C GLY A 346 12.03 15.35 5.51
N THR A 347 13.22 15.55 4.93
CA THR A 347 14.46 15.29 5.66
C THR A 347 14.43 16.14 6.93
N GLU A 348 14.63 15.51 8.09
CA GLU A 348 15.03 16.20 9.33
C GLU A 348 16.39 16.87 9.10
N GLN A 349 16.41 17.96 8.37
CA GLN A 349 17.28 19.06 8.72
C GLN A 349 16.60 19.75 9.90
N PRO A 350 17.31 20.05 11.00
CA PRO A 350 16.77 20.95 12.00
C PRO A 350 16.36 22.21 11.25
N ALA A 351 15.05 22.49 11.25
CA ALA A 351 14.52 23.73 10.69
C ALA A 351 15.40 24.83 11.28
N ALA A 352 16.13 25.56 10.42
CA ALA A 352 16.91 26.69 10.88
C ALA A 352 15.97 27.55 11.70
N GLU A 353 16.33 27.85 12.96
CA GLU A 353 15.54 28.74 13.80
C GLU A 353 15.37 30.06 13.03
N ARG A 354 14.21 30.23 12.37
CA ARG A 354 13.88 31.45 11.66
C ARG A 354 13.70 32.51 12.74
N ASN A 355 14.52 33.55 12.71
CA ASN A 355 14.36 34.70 13.59
C ASN A 355 12.89 35.18 13.53
N ASN A 356 12.27 35.35 14.70
CA ASN A 356 10.91 35.88 14.87
C ASN A 356 10.80 37.38 14.51
N ASP A 357 11.62 37.88 13.58
CA ASP A 357 11.49 39.23 13.08
C ASP A 357 10.16 39.36 12.33
N PRO A 358 9.42 40.47 12.50
CA PRO A 358 8.15 40.67 11.82
C PRO A 358 8.32 40.54 10.31
N ILE A 359 7.58 39.63 9.69
CA ILE A 359 7.57 39.48 8.24
C ILE A 359 7.00 40.78 7.65
N GLY A 360 7.68 41.31 6.64
CA GLY A 360 7.25 42.50 5.91
C GLY A 360 5.92 42.32 5.16
N ALA A 361 5.53 43.33 4.39
CA ALA A 361 4.35 43.27 3.54
C ALA A 361 4.72 42.95 2.09
N ALA A 362 4.02 42.00 1.46
CA ALA A 362 4.22 41.63 0.07
C ALA A 362 2.93 41.07 -0.55
N ASP A 363 2.67 41.42 -1.81
CA ASP A 363 1.56 40.87 -2.58
C ASP A 363 2.10 39.87 -3.62
N VAL A 364 1.71 38.61 -3.49
CA VAL A 364 2.11 37.53 -4.39
C VAL A 364 0.87 37.10 -5.20
N PRO A 365 0.73 37.53 -6.47
CA PRO A 365 -0.40 37.16 -7.29
C PRO A 365 -0.31 35.69 -7.72
N SER A 366 -1.46 35.09 -8.05
CA SER A 366 -1.48 33.76 -8.66
C SER A 366 -1.32 33.83 -10.19
N SER A 367 -0.94 32.71 -10.78
CA SER A 367 -0.76 32.55 -12.22
C SER A 367 -1.80 31.60 -12.82
N ALA A 368 -2.25 31.94 -14.03
CA ALA A 368 -2.96 31.02 -14.94
C ALA A 368 -2.11 30.70 -16.18
N GLU A 369 -0.80 30.96 -16.14
CA GLU A 369 0.11 30.51 -17.20
C GLU A 369 0.38 29.02 -17.06
N PHE A 370 0.32 28.31 -18.19
CA PHE A 370 0.64 26.88 -18.22
C PHE A 370 2.13 26.66 -17.89
N ASN A 371 2.38 25.80 -16.91
CA ASN A 371 3.71 25.32 -16.56
C ASN A 371 3.66 23.79 -16.51
N SER A 372 4.53 23.12 -17.28
CA SER A 372 4.52 21.67 -17.41
C SER A 372 4.82 20.93 -16.11
N LYS A 373 5.66 21.48 -15.22
CA LYS A 373 5.94 20.88 -13.91
C LYS A 373 4.74 21.01 -12.96
N VAL A 374 4.07 22.16 -12.98
CA VAL A 374 2.85 22.39 -12.20
C VAL A 374 1.73 21.46 -12.69
N ASP A 375 1.50 21.39 -14.00
CA ASP A 375 0.49 20.51 -14.61
C ASP A 375 0.76 19.04 -14.25
N ALA A 376 2.02 18.60 -14.31
CA ALA A 376 2.41 17.24 -13.89
C ALA A 376 2.11 16.97 -12.41
N ALA A 377 2.46 17.89 -11.50
CA ALA A 377 2.18 17.74 -10.07
C ALA A 377 0.67 17.67 -9.79
N VAL A 378 -0.12 18.51 -10.46
CA VAL A 378 -1.58 18.52 -10.33
C VAL A 378 -2.19 17.23 -10.90
N ARG A 379 -1.80 16.80 -12.11
CA ARG A 379 -2.26 15.52 -12.68
C ARG A 379 -1.87 14.32 -11.83
N ASN A 380 -0.69 14.33 -11.23
CA ASN A 380 -0.26 13.31 -10.29
C ASN A 380 -1.20 13.27 -9.07
N TYR A 381 -1.59 14.42 -8.52
CA TYR A 381 -2.63 14.49 -7.47
C TYR A 381 -3.95 13.84 -7.92
N PHE A 382 -4.43 14.11 -9.13
CA PHE A 382 -5.65 13.48 -9.65
C PHE A 382 -5.50 11.96 -9.84
N PHE A 383 -4.35 11.52 -10.35
CA PHE A 383 -4.02 10.11 -10.53
C PHE A 383 -3.98 9.33 -9.20
N ILE A 384 -3.24 9.81 -8.20
CA ILE A 384 -3.14 9.15 -6.89
C ILE A 384 -4.49 9.15 -6.14
N ASN A 385 -5.37 10.13 -6.40
CA ASN A 385 -6.71 10.21 -5.82
C ASN A 385 -7.79 9.55 -6.71
N GLN A 386 -7.41 8.85 -7.78
CA GLN A 386 -8.31 8.16 -8.71
C GLN A 386 -9.47 9.04 -9.21
N THR A 387 -9.22 10.34 -9.35
CA THR A 387 -10.20 11.33 -9.77
C THR A 387 -9.88 11.74 -11.21
N ASN A 388 -10.87 11.79 -12.09
CA ASN A 388 -10.64 12.21 -13.47
C ASN A 388 -10.25 13.72 -13.50
N PRO A 389 -9.08 14.09 -14.04
CA PRO A 389 -8.66 15.48 -14.12
C PRO A 389 -9.47 16.30 -15.14
N SER A 390 -10.19 15.67 -16.06
CA SER A 390 -10.94 16.34 -17.13
C SER A 390 -11.97 17.33 -16.57
N ASN A 391 -12.11 18.47 -17.24
CA ASN A 391 -13.05 19.55 -16.90
C ASN A 391 -12.74 20.29 -15.58
N ASN A 392 -11.51 20.20 -15.07
CA ASN A 392 -11.08 21.00 -13.92
C ASN A 392 -10.13 22.11 -14.38
N GLN A 393 -10.13 23.22 -13.63
CA GLN A 393 -9.26 24.36 -13.82
C GLN A 393 -8.48 24.67 -12.54
N TYR A 394 -7.28 25.21 -12.70
CA TYR A 394 -6.46 25.60 -11.56
C TYR A 394 -5.72 26.92 -11.77
N ARG A 395 -5.43 27.60 -10.66
CA ARG A 395 -4.44 28.69 -10.57
C ARG A 395 -3.38 28.31 -9.56
N TRP A 396 -2.17 28.83 -9.73
CA TRP A 396 -1.03 28.42 -8.92
C TRP A 396 -0.09 29.56 -8.58
N LEU A 397 0.67 29.42 -7.50
CA LEU A 397 1.85 30.23 -7.20
C LEU A 397 2.84 29.37 -6.42
N THR A 398 4.06 29.85 -6.29
CA THR A 398 5.08 29.24 -5.44
C THR A 398 5.46 30.20 -4.30
N TYR A 399 5.78 29.64 -3.13
CA TYR A 399 6.23 30.40 -1.97
C TYR A 399 6.97 29.48 -0.99
N ASP A 400 8.09 29.92 -0.43
CA ASP A 400 8.82 29.18 0.63
C ASP A 400 8.06 29.25 1.96
N LEU A 401 7.30 28.19 2.25
CA LEU A 401 6.54 28.04 3.49
C LEU A 401 7.41 27.46 4.61
N ASN A 402 8.41 26.64 4.30
CA ASN A 402 9.05 25.77 5.29
C ASN A 402 10.40 26.25 5.83
N GLY A 403 11.13 27.15 5.18
CA GLY A 403 12.52 27.36 5.61
C GLY A 403 13.56 27.49 4.54
N ASP A 404 13.48 26.58 3.59
CA ASP A 404 14.67 25.89 3.08
C ASP A 404 15.24 26.50 1.78
N GLY A 405 14.57 27.54 1.27
CA GLY A 405 14.91 28.21 0.02
C GLY A 405 14.38 27.51 -1.24
N ASP A 406 13.67 26.39 -1.10
CA ASP A 406 12.94 25.70 -2.16
C ASP A 406 11.43 25.97 -2.02
N GLU A 407 10.86 26.68 -2.98
CA GLU A 407 9.48 27.14 -2.84
C GLU A 407 8.45 26.00 -3.01
N GLU A 408 7.53 25.90 -2.05
CA GLU A 408 6.33 25.08 -2.13
C GLU A 408 5.41 25.55 -3.25
N LEU A 409 4.67 24.63 -3.85
CA LEU A 409 3.63 24.94 -4.83
C LEU A 409 2.26 24.98 -4.16
N LEU A 410 1.55 26.09 -4.33
CA LEU A 410 0.16 26.25 -3.90
C LEU A 410 -0.74 26.27 -5.14
N VAL A 411 -1.76 25.40 -5.17
CA VAL A 411 -2.68 25.27 -6.30
C VAL A 411 -4.12 25.41 -5.82
N GLN A 412 -4.85 26.39 -6.33
CA GLN A 412 -6.29 26.50 -6.10
C GLN A 412 -7.03 25.84 -7.27
N LEU A 413 -7.88 24.86 -6.96
CA LEU A 413 -8.75 24.18 -7.93
C LEU A 413 -10.10 24.91 -8.05
N ASP A 414 -10.79 24.75 -9.16
CA ASP A 414 -12.16 25.24 -9.41
C ASP A 414 -13.26 24.48 -8.64
N TRP A 415 -12.86 23.65 -7.68
CA TRP A 415 -13.74 22.97 -6.73
C TRP A 415 -14.22 23.93 -5.64
N CYS A 416 -15.18 24.76 -6.02
CA CYS A 416 -15.66 25.88 -5.20
C CYS A 416 -17.09 25.68 -4.69
N GLY A 417 -17.33 26.13 -3.45
CA GLY A 417 -18.65 26.27 -2.85
C GLY A 417 -18.83 27.68 -2.28
N SER A 418 -19.90 27.90 -1.50
CA SER A 418 -20.17 29.21 -0.88
C SER A 418 -19.14 29.64 0.16
N GLY A 419 -18.33 28.71 0.66
CA GLY A 419 -17.23 28.99 1.59
C GLY A 419 -15.87 29.25 0.92
N GLY A 420 -15.72 29.01 -0.39
CA GLY A 420 -14.45 29.13 -1.10
C GLY A 420 -14.10 27.90 -1.93
N CYS A 421 -12.88 27.88 -2.46
CA CYS A 421 -12.37 26.83 -3.35
C CYS A 421 -11.47 25.83 -2.62
N THR A 422 -11.10 24.72 -3.28
CA THR A 422 -10.11 23.78 -2.73
C THR A 422 -8.70 24.28 -3.02
N LEU A 423 -7.86 24.32 -1.99
CA LEU A 423 -6.42 24.58 -2.08
C LEU A 423 -5.66 23.27 -1.89
N LEU A 424 -4.68 23.03 -2.76
CA LEU A 424 -3.66 22.01 -2.61
C LEU A 424 -2.33 22.70 -2.30
N VAL A 425 -1.56 22.13 -1.39
CA VAL A 425 -0.18 22.54 -1.10
C VAL A 425 0.72 21.35 -1.42
N PHE A 426 1.81 21.60 -2.13
CA PHE A 426 2.82 20.63 -2.49
C PHE A 426 4.15 21.06 -1.89
N GLU A 427 4.78 20.16 -1.14
CA GLU A 427 6.15 20.31 -0.66
C GLU A 427 7.12 20.23 -1.83
N ASN A 428 8.15 21.06 -1.82
CA ASN A 428 9.25 20.95 -2.78
C ASN A 428 10.36 20.07 -2.19
N TYR A 429 10.40 18.80 -2.60
CA TYR A 429 11.42 17.85 -2.14
C TYR A 429 12.24 17.31 -3.31
N GLU A 430 13.56 17.38 -3.20
CA GLU A 430 14.50 16.96 -4.26
C GLU A 430 14.18 17.61 -5.63
N LYS A 431 13.72 18.87 -5.63
CA LYS A 431 13.29 19.65 -6.82
C LYS A 431 12.03 19.11 -7.51
N GLU A 432 11.25 18.29 -6.82
CA GLU A 432 9.95 17.80 -7.26
C GLU A 432 8.83 18.22 -6.30
N TRP A 433 7.70 18.64 -6.86
CA TRP A 433 6.52 18.99 -6.04
C TRP A 433 5.72 17.73 -5.70
N ARG A 434 5.68 17.41 -4.40
CA ARG A 434 4.94 16.27 -3.84
C ARG A 434 3.74 16.78 -3.06
N PHE A 435 2.58 16.15 -3.27
CA PHE A 435 1.35 16.56 -2.58
C PHE A 435 1.50 16.46 -1.06
N ASN A 436 1.21 17.56 -0.35
CA ASN A 436 1.38 17.68 1.09
C ASN A 436 0.04 17.94 1.81
N SER A 437 -0.71 18.96 1.40
CA SER A 437 -1.96 19.36 2.08
C SER A 437 -3.12 19.57 1.10
N ARG A 438 -4.33 19.25 1.55
CA ARG A 438 -5.59 19.66 0.90
C ARG A 438 -6.47 20.39 1.89
N MET A 439 -6.91 21.58 1.51
CA MET A 439 -7.76 22.43 2.33
C MET A 439 -8.99 22.81 1.51
N THR A 440 -10.16 22.70 2.11
CA THR A 440 -11.45 23.01 1.49
C THR A 440 -11.97 24.36 2.00
N LEU A 441 -12.84 25.00 1.21
CA LEU A 441 -13.49 26.26 1.58
C LEU A 441 -12.48 27.40 1.84
N VAL A 442 -11.45 27.48 1.01
CA VAL A 442 -10.42 28.51 1.07
C VAL A 442 -10.83 29.74 0.25
N GLN A 443 -10.74 30.92 0.86
CA GLN A 443 -10.94 32.22 0.21
C GLN A 443 -9.61 32.92 -0.01
N SER A 444 -9.42 33.49 -1.20
CA SER A 444 -8.28 34.35 -1.52
C SER A 444 -8.58 35.81 -1.12
N PRO A 445 -7.58 36.61 -0.70
CA PRO A 445 -6.17 36.24 -0.53
C PRO A 445 -5.93 35.38 0.72
N ILE A 446 -4.87 34.57 0.67
CA ILE A 446 -4.37 33.79 1.80
C ILE A 446 -3.31 34.63 2.51
N MET A 447 -3.51 34.90 3.80
CA MET A 447 -2.57 35.68 4.59
C MET A 447 -1.50 34.74 5.17
N LEU A 448 -0.23 35.12 5.09
CA LEU A 448 0.82 34.36 5.77
C LEU A 448 0.83 34.71 7.27
N GLY A 449 1.04 33.72 8.14
CA GLY A 449 1.22 33.92 9.56
C GLY A 449 2.61 34.47 9.90
N GLN A 450 2.69 35.28 10.95
CA GLN A 450 3.97 35.72 11.53
C GLN A 450 4.76 34.54 12.12
N GLN A 451 4.03 33.53 12.62
CA GLN A 451 4.58 32.35 13.28
C GLN A 451 4.74 31.18 12.31
N THR A 452 5.54 30.22 12.74
CA THR A 452 5.68 28.91 12.12
C THR A 452 5.25 27.83 13.10
N SER A 453 4.61 26.79 12.59
CA SER A 453 4.31 25.57 13.34
C SER A 453 5.02 24.40 12.65
N HIS A 454 5.82 23.63 13.40
CA HIS A 454 6.58 22.49 12.85
C HIS A 454 7.40 22.83 11.59
N GLY A 455 8.12 23.96 11.61
CA GLY A 455 8.97 24.43 10.52
C GLY A 455 8.23 25.22 9.43
N TRP A 456 6.92 25.04 9.27
CA TRP A 456 6.15 25.69 8.21
C TRP A 456 5.40 26.93 8.68
N ARG A 457 5.27 27.93 7.81
CA ARG A 457 4.50 29.15 8.07
C ARG A 457 3.04 28.81 8.33
N ASP A 458 2.45 29.43 9.34
CA ASP A 458 1.00 29.32 9.53
C ASP A 458 0.29 30.00 8.34
N LEU A 459 -0.87 29.47 7.94
CA LEU A 459 -1.71 30.09 6.91
C LEU A 459 -2.96 30.66 7.54
N ILE A 460 -3.33 31.88 7.20
CA ILE A 460 -4.49 32.57 7.77
C ILE A 460 -5.50 32.85 6.67
N PHE A 461 -6.72 32.37 6.90
CA PHE A 461 -7.81 32.49 5.93
C PHE A 461 -8.93 33.37 6.46
N ASN A 462 -9.48 34.19 5.58
CA ASN A 462 -10.79 34.78 5.82
C ASN A 462 -11.85 33.69 5.59
N VAL A 463 -12.65 33.42 6.61
CA VAL A 463 -13.76 32.47 6.54
C VAL A 463 -15.06 33.25 6.53
N SER A 464 -15.92 32.96 5.57
CA SER A 464 -17.28 33.48 5.46
C SER A 464 -18.13 32.53 4.61
N GLY A 465 -19.46 32.65 4.67
CA GLY A 465 -20.37 31.75 3.93
C GLY A 465 -20.51 30.36 4.58
N GLY A 466 -21.32 29.47 3.96
CA GLY A 466 -21.48 28.08 4.41
C GLY A 466 -22.04 27.86 5.83
N GLY A 467 -22.60 28.88 6.47
CA GLY A 467 -23.04 28.83 7.88
C GLY A 467 -21.92 28.98 8.92
N ALA A 468 -20.68 29.22 8.48
CA ALA A 468 -19.55 29.44 9.38
C ALA A 468 -19.62 30.83 10.05
N THR A 469 -19.04 30.94 11.24
CA THR A 469 -18.85 32.24 11.91
C THR A 469 -17.80 33.05 11.14
N PRO A 470 -18.12 34.25 10.62
CA PRO A 470 -17.14 35.03 9.87
C PRO A 470 -15.95 35.44 10.74
N GLY A 471 -14.74 35.39 10.17
CA GLY A 471 -13.52 35.80 10.87
C GLY A 471 -12.24 35.36 10.16
N GLN A 472 -11.10 35.67 10.77
CA GLN A 472 -9.80 35.16 10.37
C GLN A 472 -9.44 33.95 11.21
N TYR A 473 -8.96 32.91 10.56
CA TYR A 473 -8.70 31.60 11.16
C TYR A 473 -7.28 31.15 10.82
N VAL A 474 -6.55 30.71 11.84
CA VAL A 474 -5.15 30.31 11.71
C VAL A 474 -5.04 28.80 11.51
N MET A 475 -4.42 28.41 10.41
CA MET A 475 -4.12 27.05 10.02
C MET A 475 -2.66 26.79 10.34
N GLN A 476 -2.44 26.23 11.52
CA GLN A 476 -1.13 25.82 11.97
C GLN A 476 -0.74 24.53 11.29
N TYR A 477 0.44 24.49 10.69
CA TYR A 477 0.96 23.27 10.10
C TYR A 477 1.21 22.23 11.20
N THR A 478 0.70 21.02 10.99
CA THR A 478 0.68 19.97 12.03
C THR A 478 1.98 19.17 12.10
N GLY A 479 2.97 19.49 11.25
CA GLY A 479 4.14 18.67 10.98
C GLY A 479 3.93 17.65 9.85
N VAL A 480 2.72 17.59 9.28
CA VAL A 480 2.36 16.69 8.17
C VAL A 480 1.60 17.41 7.07
N SER A 481 0.60 18.19 7.47
CA SER A 481 -0.26 18.95 6.57
C SER A 481 -0.93 20.09 7.33
N TYR A 482 -1.47 21.05 6.59
CA TYR A 482 -2.44 21.99 7.12
C TYR A 482 -3.80 21.31 7.35
N PRO A 483 -4.57 21.73 8.36
CA PRO A 483 -5.90 21.17 8.60
C PRO A 483 -6.83 21.30 7.38
N ILE A 484 -7.82 20.42 7.27
CA ILE A 484 -8.62 20.29 6.04
C ILE A 484 -9.60 21.45 5.80
N ASN A 485 -9.96 22.20 6.84
CA ASN A 485 -10.99 23.24 6.74
C ASN A 485 -10.72 24.40 7.72
N PRO A 486 -10.50 25.63 7.24
CA PRO A 486 -10.29 26.79 8.08
C PRO A 486 -11.45 27.14 9.03
N SER A 487 -12.69 26.77 8.71
CA SER A 487 -13.84 27.08 9.57
C SER A 487 -13.85 26.34 10.90
N LEU A 488 -13.04 25.28 11.03
CA LEU A 488 -12.89 24.47 12.24
C LEU A 488 -11.63 24.84 13.04
N ALA A 489 -10.83 25.77 12.54
CA ALA A 489 -9.59 26.17 13.18
C ALA A 489 -9.82 27.22 14.28
N PRO A 490 -8.79 27.54 15.09
CA PRO A 490 -8.83 28.68 16.00
C PRO A 490 -8.91 30.02 15.24
N LYS A 491 -9.54 31.02 15.85
CA LYS A 491 -9.49 32.40 15.33
C LYS A 491 -8.06 32.94 15.45
N ALA A 492 -7.59 33.58 14.38
CA ALA A 492 -6.30 34.27 14.38
C ALA A 492 -6.37 35.55 15.21
N SER A 493 -5.35 35.82 16.01
CA SER A 493 -5.14 37.12 16.63
C SER A 493 -4.52 38.10 15.61
N LYS A 494 -4.64 39.42 15.84
CA LYS A 494 -4.08 40.43 14.92
C LYS A 494 -2.57 40.33 14.79
N GLU A 495 -1.90 39.91 15.86
CA GLU A 495 -0.45 39.77 15.96
C GLU A 495 0.05 38.55 15.19
N GLN A 496 -0.81 37.57 14.91
CA GLN A 496 -0.47 36.41 14.10
C GLN A 496 -0.50 36.70 12.61
N VAL A 497 -1.22 37.74 12.16
CA VAL A 497 -1.37 38.07 10.74
C VAL A 497 -0.18 38.89 10.24
N SER A 498 0.54 38.38 9.24
CA SER A 498 1.59 39.16 8.57
C SER A 498 1.04 40.03 7.43
N GLY A 499 1.91 40.87 6.86
CA GLY A 499 1.59 41.70 5.70
C GLY A 499 1.65 40.96 4.35
N VAL A 500 2.01 39.67 4.32
CA VAL A 500 2.14 38.90 3.07
C VAL A 500 0.79 38.31 2.66
N ARG A 501 0.40 38.57 1.41
CA ARG A 501 -0.85 38.10 0.79
C ARG A 501 -0.55 37.23 -0.42
N LEU A 502 -0.82 35.93 -0.30
CA LEU A 502 -0.75 34.98 -1.40
C LEU A 502 -2.09 34.96 -2.14
N PHE A 503 -2.06 34.67 -3.45
CA PHE A 503 -3.23 34.81 -4.34
C PHE A 503 -3.84 36.22 -4.23
N SER A 504 -2.98 37.25 -4.20
CA SER A 504 -3.36 38.65 -3.98
C SER A 504 -4.24 39.25 -5.08
N ASP A 505 -4.25 38.61 -6.26
CA ASP A 505 -5.09 38.96 -7.40
C ASP A 505 -6.57 38.63 -7.18
N GLY A 506 -6.89 37.73 -6.25
CA GLY A 506 -8.27 37.36 -5.90
C GLY A 506 -9.06 36.72 -7.04
N ILE A 507 -8.37 36.21 -8.07
CA ILE A 507 -8.99 35.61 -9.26
C ILE A 507 -9.28 34.14 -8.95
N SER A 508 -10.55 33.72 -9.06
CA SER A 508 -10.92 32.32 -8.91
C SER A 508 -10.50 31.49 -10.13
N PRO A 509 -10.08 30.23 -9.96
CA PRO A 509 -9.80 29.32 -11.07
C PRO A 509 -10.98 29.09 -12.02
N VAL A 510 -12.21 29.24 -11.53
CA VAL A 510 -13.44 29.18 -12.35
C VAL A 510 -13.47 30.32 -13.38
N ARG A 511 -12.94 31.49 -13.01
CA ARG A 511 -12.96 32.71 -13.83
C ARG A 511 -11.83 32.70 -14.86
N ASP A 512 -10.64 32.29 -14.45
CA ASP A 512 -9.44 32.27 -15.27
C ASP A 512 -8.43 31.29 -14.68
N GLY A 513 -8.22 30.14 -15.32
CA GLY A 513 -7.36 29.08 -14.83
C GLY A 513 -6.82 28.20 -15.95
N VAL A 514 -5.71 27.52 -15.68
CA VAL A 514 -5.16 26.50 -16.57
C VAL A 514 -6.12 25.30 -16.57
N ARG A 515 -6.46 24.78 -17.75
CA ARG A 515 -7.35 23.62 -17.90
C ARG A 515 -6.57 22.31 -17.89
N LEU A 516 -7.07 21.32 -17.16
CA LEU A 516 -6.54 19.96 -17.07
C LEU A 516 -7.13 19.02 -18.12
#